data_AF-A0ABC8SGL1-F1
#
_entry.id   AF-A0ABC8SGL1-F1
#
_cell.length_a   1.000
_cell.length_b   1.000
_cell.length_c   1.000
_cell.angle_alpha   90.00
_cell.angle_beta   90.00
_cell.angle_gamma   90.00
#
_symmetry.space_group_name_H-M   'P 1'
#
loop_
_entity.id
_entity.type
_entity.pdbx_description
1 polymer ?
#
loop_
_entity_poly.entity_id
_entity_poly.type
_entity_poly.pdbx_seq_one_letter_code
_entity_poly.pdbx_strand_id
1 'polypeptide(L)'
;MSNDIFEASAKRKRSPKYYGLHTFADPGCPIAPSGPFRDNIRFFLQECAEIEDYNVDGMPIWRTFLVHENRGFIVPLYTIEESVKHSLQPFCDHCRCA
;
A
#
# COMPACT_ATOMS: atom_id res chain seq x y z
N MET A 1 -1.13 -12.62 40.32
CA MET A 1 -0.78 -11.22 40.02
C MET A 1 0.61 -11.26 39.40
N SER A 2 0.87 -10.98 38.13
CA SER A 2 0.10 -10.46 37.00
C SER A 2 0.91 -10.83 35.75
N ASN A 3 0.38 -11.72 34.90
CA ASN A 3 0.96 -12.11 33.62
C ASN A 3 0.46 -11.16 32.53
N ASP A 4 0.69 -9.86 32.72
CA ASP A 4 0.36 -8.83 31.73
C ASP A 4 1.68 -8.27 31.22
N ILE A 5 2.06 -8.63 29.99
CA ILE A 5 3.02 -7.91 29.09
C ILE A 5 3.23 -8.70 27.76
N PHE A 6 2.75 -9.93 27.62
CA PHE A 6 2.74 -10.64 26.32
C PHE A 6 1.43 -10.45 25.52
N GLU A 7 0.88 -9.24 25.51
CA GLU A 7 -0.13 -8.83 24.53
C GLU A 7 0.28 -7.52 23.83
N ALA A 8 1.42 -7.54 23.16
CA ALA A 8 1.66 -6.66 22.02
C ALA A 8 1.57 -7.53 20.77
N SER A 9 0.32 -7.80 20.39
CA SER A 9 -0.14 -8.33 19.11
C SER A 9 1.00 -8.77 18.18
N ALA A 10 1.28 -10.06 18.15
CA ALA A 10 1.78 -10.71 16.94
C ALA A 10 0.71 -10.56 15.86
N LYS A 11 0.52 -9.33 15.34
CA LYS A 11 -0.05 -9.10 14.02
C LYS A 11 0.87 -9.89 13.12
N ARG A 12 0.42 -11.09 12.73
CA ARG A 12 1.09 -11.98 11.81
C ARG A 12 1.68 -11.09 10.72
N LYS A 13 3.00 -10.88 10.72
CA LYS A 13 3.67 -10.21 9.60
C LYS A 13 3.34 -11.13 8.42
N ARG A 14 2.34 -10.75 7.63
CA ARG A 14 2.03 -11.43 6.38
C ARG A 14 3.36 -11.50 5.63
N SER A 15 3.66 -12.65 5.04
CA SER A 15 4.82 -12.73 4.17
C SER A 15 4.69 -11.63 3.10
N PRO A 16 5.78 -10.89 2.79
CA PRO A 16 5.74 -9.88 1.75
C PRO A 16 5.18 -10.45 0.46
N LYS A 17 4.20 -9.74 -0.11
CA LYS A 17 3.65 -10.07 -1.42
C LYS A 17 4.56 -9.47 -2.49
N TYR A 18 4.80 -10.26 -3.53
CA TYR A 18 5.63 -9.88 -4.66
C TYR A 18 4.78 -9.92 -5.93
N TYR A 19 4.93 -8.90 -6.78
CA TYR A 19 4.18 -8.78 -8.03
C TYR A 19 5.14 -8.65 -9.20
N GLY A 20 4.80 -9.23 -10.36
CA GLY A 20 5.63 -9.11 -11.55
C GLY A 20 5.73 -7.65 -12.01
N LEU A 21 6.94 -7.11 -12.16
CA LEU A 21 7.17 -5.71 -12.52
C LEU A 21 6.53 -5.35 -13.87
N HIS A 22 6.56 -6.28 -14.83
CA HIS A 22 6.02 -6.07 -16.18
C HIS A 22 4.53 -6.31 -16.32
N THR A 23 3.94 -7.05 -15.37
CA THR A 23 2.50 -7.35 -15.37
C THR A 23 1.73 -6.54 -14.33
N PHE A 24 2.45 -5.72 -13.55
CA PHE A 24 1.85 -4.86 -12.55
C PHE A 24 1.01 -3.77 -13.23
N ALA A 25 -0.24 -3.61 -12.79
CA ALA A 25 -1.25 -2.74 -13.38
C ALA A 25 -1.84 -3.20 -14.73
N ASP A 26 -1.50 -4.39 -15.22
CA ASP A 26 -2.27 -5.03 -16.29
C ASP A 26 -3.73 -5.24 -15.84
N PRO A 27 -4.71 -5.27 -16.77
CA PRO A 27 -6.11 -5.53 -16.43
C PRO A 27 -6.27 -6.79 -15.56
N GLY A 28 -6.72 -6.59 -14.31
CA GLY A 28 -6.93 -7.65 -13.33
C GLY A 28 -5.72 -8.01 -12.46
N CYS A 29 -4.58 -7.34 -12.61
CA CYS A 29 -3.37 -7.57 -11.83
C CYS A 29 -2.91 -6.29 -11.09
N PRO A 30 -2.56 -6.34 -9.79
CA PRO A 30 -2.69 -7.49 -8.88
C PRO A 30 -4.11 -7.72 -8.36
N ILE A 31 -5.01 -6.78 -8.65
CA ILE A 31 -6.41 -6.77 -8.23
C ILE A 31 -7.28 -6.22 -9.37
N ALA A 32 -8.59 -6.47 -9.31
CA ALA A 32 -9.57 -5.99 -10.27
C ALA A 32 -10.67 -5.13 -9.60
N PRO A 33 -10.31 -3.96 -9.01
CA PRO A 33 -11.29 -3.15 -8.32
C PRO A 33 -12.18 -2.40 -9.33
N SER A 34 -13.45 -2.19 -8.98
CA SER A 34 -14.46 -1.59 -9.86
C SER A 34 -15.15 -0.36 -9.25
N GLY A 35 -14.68 0.12 -8.09
CA GLY A 35 -15.27 1.24 -7.36
C GLY A 35 -14.66 2.61 -7.71
N PRO A 36 -14.99 3.65 -6.92
CA PRO A 36 -14.36 4.96 -7.01
C PRO A 36 -12.84 4.88 -6.81
N PHE A 37 -12.07 5.71 -7.51
CA PHE A 37 -10.61 5.70 -7.48
C PHE A 37 -10.04 5.64 -6.05
N ARG A 38 -10.52 6.52 -5.16
CA ARG A 38 -10.06 6.58 -3.77
C ARG A 38 -10.22 5.24 -3.03
N ASP A 39 -11.35 4.59 -3.22
CA ASP A 39 -11.65 3.34 -2.53
C ASP A 39 -10.88 2.17 -3.16
N ASN A 40 -10.65 2.22 -4.48
CA ASN A 40 -9.78 1.27 -5.18
C ASN A 40 -8.33 1.39 -4.71
N ILE A 41 -7.80 2.61 -4.51
CA ILE A 41 -6.44 2.81 -3.98
C ILE A 41 -6.33 2.27 -2.55
N ARG A 42 -7.33 2.50 -1.68
CA ARG A 42 -7.33 1.92 -0.33
C ARG A 42 -7.33 0.40 -0.37
N PHE A 43 -8.18 -0.19 -1.21
CA PHE A 43 -8.24 -1.64 -1.39
C PHE A 43 -6.92 -2.20 -1.92
N PHE A 44 -6.31 -1.53 -2.91
CA PHE A 44 -4.97 -1.85 -3.41
C PHE A 44 -3.93 -1.87 -2.27
N LEU A 45 -3.85 -0.82 -1.45
CA LEU A 45 -2.86 -0.75 -0.38
C LEU A 45 -3.07 -1.83 0.68
N GLN A 46 -4.32 -2.09 1.07
CA GLN A 46 -4.66 -3.13 2.05
C GLN A 46 -4.34 -4.54 1.55
N GLU A 47 -4.56 -4.81 0.26
CA GLU A 47 -4.33 -6.12 -0.31
C GLU A 47 -2.90 -6.34 -0.79
N CYS A 48 -2.22 -5.30 -1.27
CA CYS A 48 -0.97 -5.45 -1.99
C CYS A 48 0.26 -4.88 -1.30
N ALA A 49 0.08 -3.96 -0.36
CA ALA A 49 1.19 -3.26 0.27
C ALA A 49 1.33 -3.63 1.75
N GLU A 50 2.53 -3.40 2.28
CA GLU A 50 2.82 -3.45 3.70
C GLU A 50 2.98 -2.02 4.22
N ILE A 51 2.39 -1.73 5.38
CA ILE A 51 2.63 -0.46 6.05
C ILE A 51 4.03 -0.49 6.69
N GLU A 52 4.82 0.55 6.45
CA GLU A 52 6.14 0.72 7.04
C GLU A 52 6.02 1.23 8.49
N ASP A 53 7.05 1.00 9.30
CA ASP A 53 7.11 1.45 10.70
C ASP A 53 7.56 2.91 10.87
N TYR A 54 7.97 3.54 9.77
CA TYR A 54 8.32 4.96 9.69
C TYR A 54 7.33 5.74 8.83
N ASN A 55 7.40 7.07 8.94
CA ASN A 55 6.54 8.00 8.20
C ASN A 55 7.39 9.11 7.55
N VAL A 56 6.78 9.79 6.57
CA VAL A 56 7.31 11.03 5.98
C VAL A 56 6.35 12.14 6.41
N ASP A 57 6.85 13.09 7.20
CA ASP A 57 6.06 14.22 7.72
C ASP A 57 4.75 13.79 8.41
N GLY A 58 4.78 12.69 9.17
CA GLY A 58 3.60 12.14 9.83
C GLY A 58 2.65 11.35 8.93
N MET A 59 2.94 11.24 7.63
CA MET A 59 2.12 10.52 6.66
C MET A 59 2.53 9.04 6.57
N PRO A 60 1.57 8.10 6.63
CA PRO A 60 1.85 6.68 6.48
C PRO A 60 2.53 6.36 5.14
N ILE A 61 3.47 5.41 5.19
CA ILE A 61 4.14 4.90 4.01
C ILE A 61 3.76 3.44 3.83
N TRP A 62 3.44 3.10 2.60
CA TRP A 62 3.11 1.76 2.16
C TRP A 62 4.18 1.29 1.17
N ARG A 63 4.59 0.03 1.27
CA ARG A 63 5.56 -0.58 0.37
C ARG A 63 4.96 -1.76 -0.37
N THR A 64 5.11 -1.74 -1.68
CA THR A 64 4.80 -2.87 -2.57
C THR A 64 6.09 -3.37 -3.21
N PHE A 65 6.29 -4.69 -3.27
CA PHE A 65 7.46 -5.27 -3.91
C PHE A 65 7.14 -5.71 -5.34
N LEU A 66 7.88 -5.15 -6.30
CA LEU A 66 7.80 -5.52 -7.71
C LEU A 66 9.03 -6.34 -8.09
N VAL A 67 8.86 -7.43 -8.82
CA VAL A 67 9.94 -8.35 -9.18
C VAL A 67 10.13 -8.36 -10.69
N HIS A 68 11.35 -8.08 -11.13
CA HIS A 68 11.71 -8.32 -12.51
C HIS A 68 12.17 -9.77 -12.67
N GLU A 69 11.22 -10.68 -12.91
CA GLU A 69 11.43 -12.14 -12.94
C GLU A 69 12.64 -12.55 -13.79
N ASN A 70 12.78 -12.01 -15.00
CA ASN A 70 13.87 -12.37 -15.91
C ASN A 70 15.26 -11.84 -15.52
N ARG A 71 15.34 -10.82 -14.66
CA ARG A 71 16.62 -10.18 -14.26
C ARG A 71 16.94 -10.37 -12.78
N GLY A 72 16.04 -10.98 -12.01
CA GLY A 72 16.27 -11.38 -10.62
C GLY A 72 16.41 -10.24 -9.62
N PHE A 73 15.89 -9.04 -9.92
CA PHE A 73 15.91 -7.92 -8.97
C PHE A 73 14.50 -7.52 -8.51
N ILE A 74 14.46 -6.87 -7.36
CA ILE A 74 13.25 -6.40 -6.69
C ILE A 74 13.28 -4.88 -6.65
N VAL A 75 12.18 -4.26 -7.06
CA VAL A 75 11.95 -2.81 -7.00
C VAL A 75 10.88 -2.53 -5.95
N PRO A 76 11.21 -1.82 -4.86
CA PRO A 76 10.20 -1.35 -3.92
C PRO A 76 9.46 -0.14 -4.52
N LEU A 77 8.14 -0.22 -4.59
CA LEU A 77 7.26 0.92 -4.86
C LEU A 77 6.75 1.44 -3.51
N TYR A 78 7.12 2.69 -3.20
CA TYR A 78 6.63 3.37 -1.99
C TYR A 78 5.47 4.29 -2.33
N THR A 79 4.40 4.18 -1.54
CA THR A 79 3.22 5.04 -1.63
C THR A 79 3.07 5.79 -0.33
N ILE A 80 2.99 7.12 -0.41
CA ILE A 80 2.74 8.00 0.74
C ILE A 80 1.24 8.30 0.79
N GLU A 81 0.59 7.99 1.90
CA GLU A 81 -0.82 8.33 2.12
C GLU A 81 -0.93 9.75 2.68
N GLU A 82 -1.05 10.73 1.77
CA GLU A 82 -1.14 12.14 2.16
C GLU A 82 -2.52 12.52 2.72
N SER A 83 -2.51 13.32 3.79
CA SER A 83 -3.71 13.92 4.35
C SER A 83 -4.15 15.15 3.55
N VAL A 84 -5.35 15.11 2.97
CA VAL A 84 -5.94 16.25 2.25
C VAL A 84 -6.08 17.51 3.10
N LYS A 85 -6.13 17.39 4.44
CA LYS A 85 -6.24 18.56 5.34
C LYS A 85 -5.01 19.46 5.32
N HIS A 86 -3.85 18.89 5.00
CA HIS A 86 -2.55 19.56 5.05
C HIS A 86 -1.86 19.60 3.68
N SER A 87 -2.51 19.05 2.65
CA SER A 87 -1.97 19.02 1.29
C SER A 87 -2.00 20.40 0.65
N LEU A 88 -0.95 20.70 -0.12
CA LEU A 88 -0.92 21.86 -1.02
C LEU A 88 -1.93 21.73 -2.17
N GLN A 89 -2.33 20.50 -2.50
CA GLN A 89 -3.29 20.16 -3.55
C GLN A 89 -4.37 19.22 -2.99
N PRO A 90 -5.31 19.74 -2.17
CA PRO A 90 -6.29 18.91 -1.45
C PRO A 90 -7.35 18.25 -2.35
N PHE A 91 -7.38 18.61 -3.63
CA PHE A 91 -8.30 18.07 -4.62
C PHE A 91 -7.49 17.38 -5.73
N CYS A 92 -7.94 16.21 -6.17
CA CYS A 92 -7.38 15.54 -7.34
C CYS A 92 -8.47 15.16 -8.33
N ASP A 93 -8.10 15.13 -9.60
CA ASP A 93 -9.03 14.91 -10.70
C ASP A 93 -9.60 13.49 -10.71
N HIS A 94 -8.85 12.52 -10.18
CA HIS A 94 -9.27 11.11 -10.07
C HIS A 94 -10.27 10.87 -8.92
N CYS A 95 -10.23 11.69 -7.86
CA CYS A 95 -11.15 11.60 -6.73
C CYS A 95 -12.41 12.46 -6.92
N ARG A 96 -12.47 13.27 -7.98
CA ARG A 96 -13.73 13.93 -8.39
C ARG A 96 -14.68 12.82 -8.83
N CYS A 97 -15.59 12.41 -7.94
CA CYS A 97 -16.61 11.44 -8.28
C CYS A 97 -17.42 11.95 -9.48
N ALA A 98 -17.62 11.08 -10.47
CA ALA A 98 -18.85 11.07 -11.26
C ALA A 98 -19.96 10.39 -10.44
#